data_AF-X0VN46-F1
#
_entry.id   AF-X0VN46-F1
#
_cell.length_a   1.000
_cell.length_b   1.000
_cell.length_c   1.000
_cell.angle_alpha   90.00
_cell.angle_beta   90.00
_cell.angle_gamma   90.00
#
_symmetry.space_group_name_H-M   'P 1'
#
loop_
_entity.id
_entity.type
_entity.pdbx_description
1 polymer ?
#
loop_
_entity_poly.entity_id
_entity_poly.type
_entity_poly.pdbx_seq_one_letter_code
_entity_poly.pdbx_strand_id
1 'polypeptide(L)'
;TFSRDMQAANGDAVITGVGFKPSHVIFLAGKNTDYHWSAGFDDGSIKYSIANAASATVVIYADSSFSIKLMESSSVHQKGLISAIGSDGFTITWTRTGSPAAGGAVVYALCLR
;
A
#
# COMPACT_ATOMS: atom_id res chain seq x y z
N THR A 1 8.58 1.91 -8.84
CA THR A 1 8.62 1.37 -7.45
C THR A 1 8.87 2.52 -6.51
N PHE A 2 8.51 2.40 -5.23
CA PHE A 2 8.83 3.40 -4.21
C PHE A 2 8.93 2.74 -2.83
N SER A 3 9.50 3.45 -1.85
CA SER A 3 9.61 2.97 -0.47
C SER A 3 8.63 3.70 0.45
N ARG A 4 8.23 3.02 1.53
CA ARG A 4 7.46 3.59 2.63
C ARG A 4 8.11 3.21 3.95
N ASP A 5 8.49 4.19 4.74
CA ASP A 5 8.91 3.97 6.13
C ASP A 5 7.69 3.59 6.98
N MET A 6 7.77 2.44 7.66
CA MET A 6 6.71 1.91 8.53
C MET A 6 6.45 2.80 9.76
N GLN A 7 7.36 3.70 10.12
CA GLN A 7 7.15 4.68 11.18
C GLN A 7 6.72 6.06 10.68
N ALA A 8 6.68 6.30 9.36
CA ALA A 8 6.25 7.59 8.83
C ALA A 8 4.82 7.94 9.27
N ALA A 9 4.59 9.22 9.54
CA ALA A 9 3.28 9.74 9.89
C ALA A 9 2.28 9.61 8.73
N ASN A 10 1.00 9.83 9.03
CA ASN A 10 -0.05 9.95 8.02
C ASN A 10 0.31 11.04 7.01
N GLY A 11 -0.12 10.87 5.76
CA GLY A 11 0.07 11.90 4.75
C GLY A 11 0.01 11.37 3.33
N ASP A 12 0.06 12.31 2.39
CA ASP A 12 -0.03 12.01 0.98
C ASP A 12 1.35 11.81 0.35
N ALA A 13 1.41 10.89 -0.60
CA ALA A 13 2.56 10.66 -1.46
C ALA A 13 2.10 10.74 -2.92
N VAL A 14 2.63 11.72 -3.65
CA VAL A 14 2.32 11.91 -5.07
C VAL A 14 3.30 11.07 -5.90
N ILE A 15 2.76 10.12 -6.66
CA ILE A 15 3.51 9.24 -7.55
C ILE A 15 3.34 9.77 -8.97
N THR A 16 4.44 10.25 -9.55
CA THR A 16 4.51 10.80 -10.91
C THR A 16 5.47 9.99 -11.80
N GLY A 17 5.59 10.36 -13.06
CA GLY A 17 6.51 9.71 -14.01
C GLY A 17 5.96 8.40 -14.58
N VAL A 18 4.65 8.17 -14.49
CA VAL A 18 4.00 7.02 -15.13
C VAL A 18 3.88 7.22 -16.65
N GLY A 19 3.84 8.47 -17.11
CA GLY A 19 3.76 8.87 -18.51
C GLY A 19 2.33 8.90 -19.08
N PHE A 20 1.33 8.57 -18.27
CA PHE A 20 -0.09 8.59 -18.62
C PHE A 20 -0.97 8.62 -17.36
N LYS A 21 -2.27 8.88 -17.55
CA LYS A 21 -3.31 8.71 -16.52
C LYS A 21 -3.66 7.22 -16.40
N PRO A 22 -3.34 6.52 -15.29
CA PRO A 22 -3.72 5.13 -15.12
C PRO A 22 -5.25 4.95 -15.10
N SER A 23 -5.76 3.85 -15.67
CA SER A 23 -7.13 3.40 -15.41
C SER A 23 -7.19 2.46 -14.22
N HIS A 24 -6.12 1.68 -13.99
CA HIS A 24 -6.00 0.75 -12.88
C HIS A 24 -4.55 0.71 -12.39
N VAL A 25 -4.38 0.47 -11.09
CA VAL A 25 -3.08 0.25 -10.48
C VAL A 25 -3.12 -1.03 -9.65
N ILE A 26 -2.14 -1.90 -9.90
CA ILE A 26 -1.94 -3.13 -9.12
C ILE A 26 -0.70 -2.92 -8.25
N PHE A 27 -0.84 -3.19 -6.97
CA PHE A 27 0.22 -3.05 -5.99
C PHE A 27 0.71 -4.42 -5.52
N LEU A 28 2.03 -4.56 -5.42
CA LEU A 28 2.69 -5.60 -4.64
C LEU A 28 3.63 -4.91 -3.67
N ALA A 29 3.45 -5.15 -2.37
CA ALA A 29 4.25 -4.50 -1.35
C ALA A 29 4.74 -5.51 -0.31
N GLY A 30 5.86 -5.22 0.34
CA GLY A 30 6.38 -6.04 1.43
C GLY A 30 7.43 -5.31 2.27
N LYS A 31 7.61 -5.75 3.51
CA LYS A 31 8.65 -5.25 4.43
C LYS A 31 9.83 -6.22 4.43
N ASN A 32 11.05 -5.70 4.39
CA ASN A 32 12.26 -6.47 4.04
C ASN A 32 12.74 -7.52 5.08
N THR A 33 12.06 -7.70 6.21
CA THR A 33 12.59 -8.49 7.34
C THR A 33 11.68 -9.62 7.82
N ASP A 34 10.49 -9.77 7.24
CA ASP A 34 9.45 -10.69 7.74
C ASP A 34 8.54 -11.18 6.60
N TYR A 35 7.63 -12.14 6.87
CA TYR A 35 6.62 -12.64 5.91
C TYR A 35 5.51 -11.64 5.57
N HIS A 36 5.80 -10.33 5.56
CA HIS A 36 4.82 -9.28 5.31
C HIS A 36 4.72 -9.02 3.83
N TRP A 37 3.52 -9.16 3.31
CA TRP A 37 3.23 -8.76 1.95
C TRP A 37 1.80 -8.24 1.84
N SER A 38 1.60 -7.44 0.81
CA SER A 38 0.30 -6.97 0.37
C SER A 38 0.22 -7.10 -1.14
N ALA A 39 -0.93 -7.55 -1.62
CA ALA A 39 -1.32 -7.42 -3.02
C ALA A 39 -2.63 -6.65 -3.07
N GLY A 40 -2.75 -5.67 -3.96
CA GLY A 40 -3.96 -4.88 -4.05
C GLY A 40 -4.18 -4.24 -5.42
N PHE A 41 -5.38 -3.69 -5.58
CA PHE A 41 -5.91 -3.19 -6.83
C PHE A 41 -6.71 -1.92 -6.55
N ASP A 42 -6.60 -0.93 -7.43
CA ASP A 42 -7.36 0.31 -7.32
C ASP A 42 -7.55 0.97 -8.70
N ASP A 43 -8.77 1.39 -9.00
CA ASP A 43 -9.15 2.11 -10.23
C ASP A 43 -9.57 3.57 -9.97
N GLY A 44 -9.37 4.06 -8.74
CA GLY A 44 -9.80 5.37 -8.25
C GLY A 44 -11.22 5.38 -7.67
N SER A 45 -12.01 4.33 -7.88
CA SER A 45 -13.36 4.14 -7.33
C SER A 45 -13.42 2.91 -6.42
N ILE A 46 -13.10 1.75 -7.00
CA ILE A 46 -13.05 0.43 -6.36
C ILE A 46 -11.62 0.14 -5.93
N LYS A 47 -11.49 -0.42 -4.73
CA LYS A 47 -10.22 -0.62 -4.06
C LYS A 47 -10.27 -1.89 -3.21
N TYR A 48 -9.24 -2.70 -3.37
CA TYR A 48 -9.11 -3.93 -2.61
C TYR A 48 -7.64 -4.21 -2.31
N SER A 49 -7.38 -4.80 -1.15
CA SER A 49 -6.10 -5.42 -0.86
C SER A 49 -6.28 -6.70 -0.06
N ILE A 50 -5.35 -7.61 -0.27
CA ILE A 50 -5.08 -8.76 0.60
C ILE A 50 -3.69 -8.57 1.19
N ALA A 51 -3.51 -8.98 2.43
CA ALA A 51 -2.22 -8.85 3.10
C ALA A 51 -2.00 -9.95 4.14
N ASN A 52 -0.74 -10.30 4.34
CA ASN A 52 -0.31 -11.14 5.44
C ASN A 52 0.30 -10.29 6.56
N ALA A 53 0.03 -10.67 7.82
CA ALA A 53 0.63 -10.06 8.99
C ALA A 53 1.97 -10.70 9.38
N ALA A 54 2.70 -9.99 10.26
CA ALA A 54 3.94 -10.41 10.93
C ALA A 54 3.75 -11.56 11.92
N SER A 55 3.31 -12.74 11.49
CA SER A 55 3.13 -13.85 12.42
C SER A 55 3.78 -15.14 11.94
N ALA A 56 4.21 -15.95 12.91
CA ALA A 56 4.71 -17.31 12.68
C ALA A 56 3.65 -18.22 12.03
N THR A 57 2.39 -17.83 12.10
CA THR A 57 1.26 -18.44 11.38
C THR A 57 0.82 -17.47 10.29
N VAL A 58 0.60 -17.95 9.07
CA VAL A 58 0.06 -17.12 7.99
C VAL A 58 -1.37 -16.70 8.35
N VAL A 59 -1.61 -15.39 8.46
CA VAL A 59 -2.95 -14.84 8.67
C VAL A 59 -3.22 -13.82 7.57
N ILE A 60 -4.15 -14.16 6.69
CA ILE A 60 -4.52 -13.33 5.54
C ILE A 60 -5.71 -12.45 5.90
N TYR A 61 -5.59 -11.15 5.61
CA TYR A 61 -6.66 -10.18 5.78
C TYR A 61 -7.02 -9.57 4.44
N ALA A 62 -8.31 -9.42 4.19
CA ALA A 62 -8.84 -8.65 3.07
C ALA A 62 -9.27 -7.25 3.55
N ASP A 63 -9.17 -6.26 2.67
CA ASP A 63 -9.62 -4.90 2.92
C ASP A 63 -10.23 -4.34 1.63
N SER A 64 -11.45 -3.81 1.71
CA SER A 64 -12.18 -3.20 0.57
C SER A 64 -12.13 -1.67 0.57
N SER A 65 -11.33 -1.08 1.47
CA SER A 65 -11.23 0.37 1.65
C SER A 65 -9.84 0.92 1.36
N PHE A 66 -8.85 0.06 1.12
CA PHE A 66 -7.46 0.46 0.90
C PHE A 66 -6.79 -0.41 -0.18
N SER A 67 -5.98 0.23 -1.01
CA SER A 67 -5.24 -0.36 -2.13
C SER A 67 -3.98 -1.12 -1.67
N ILE A 68 -3.41 -0.72 -0.52
CA ILE A 68 -2.21 -1.31 0.06
C ILE A 68 -2.43 -1.49 1.55
N LYS A 69 -1.99 -2.62 2.11
CA LYS A 69 -2.10 -2.91 3.53
C LYS A 69 -0.84 -3.60 4.06
N LEU A 70 0.02 -2.84 4.73
CA LEU A 70 1.26 -3.30 5.35
C LEU A 70 0.99 -3.57 6.83
N MET A 71 0.84 -4.84 7.23
CA MET A 71 0.45 -5.19 8.59
C MET A 71 1.56 -5.86 9.38
N GLU A 72 1.63 -5.48 10.65
CA GLU A 72 2.34 -6.26 11.67
C GLU A 72 1.33 -7.01 12.56
N SER A 73 0.17 -6.41 12.81
CA SER A 73 -0.98 -7.05 13.45
C SER A 73 -2.29 -6.39 13.01
N SER A 74 -3.43 -6.85 13.53
CA SER A 74 -4.73 -6.20 13.28
C SER A 74 -4.78 -4.75 13.78
N SER A 75 -4.03 -4.41 14.83
CA SER A 75 -3.98 -3.07 15.43
C SER A 75 -2.73 -2.25 15.08
N VAL A 76 -1.75 -2.86 14.41
CA VAL A 76 -0.48 -2.22 14.04
C VAL A 76 -0.23 -2.39 12.54
N HIS A 77 -0.43 -1.32 11.78
CA HIS A 77 -0.34 -1.36 10.33
C HIS A 77 -0.18 0.02 9.69
N GLN A 78 0.24 0.03 8.43
CA GLN A 78 0.06 1.14 7.51
C GLN A 78 -0.84 0.74 6.34
N LYS A 79 -1.72 1.64 5.91
CA LYS A 79 -2.58 1.44 4.75
C LYS A 79 -2.44 2.59 3.78
N GLY A 80 -2.42 2.27 2.49
CA GLY A 80 -2.38 3.22 1.39
C GLY A 80 -3.66 3.15 0.58
N LEU A 81 -4.19 4.31 0.21
CA LEU A 81 -5.36 4.48 -0.65
C LEU A 81 -5.00 5.38 -1.82
N ILE A 82 -5.36 5.03 -3.06
CA ILE A 82 -5.35 6.01 -4.15
C ILE A 82 -6.46 7.04 -3.89
N SER A 83 -6.07 8.26 -3.55
CA SER A 83 -7.01 9.36 -3.28
C SER A 83 -7.26 10.22 -4.52
N ALA A 84 -6.34 10.20 -5.49
CA ALA A 84 -6.51 10.89 -6.77
C ALA A 84 -5.71 10.21 -7.89
N ILE A 85 -6.26 10.17 -9.10
CA ILE A 85 -5.56 9.74 -10.31
C ILE A 85 -5.35 10.96 -11.22
N GLY A 86 -4.09 11.29 -11.47
CA GLY A 86 -3.65 12.44 -12.27
C GLY A 86 -3.22 12.06 -13.68
N SER A 87 -2.84 13.05 -14.49
CA SER A 87 -2.43 12.86 -15.88
C SER A 87 -1.11 12.09 -16.07
N ASP A 88 -0.30 11.99 -15.01
CA ASP A 88 1.04 11.38 -15.03
C ASP A 88 1.26 10.41 -13.83
N GLY A 89 0.17 9.88 -13.26
CA GLY A 89 0.24 8.97 -12.12
C GLY A 89 -0.93 9.15 -11.15
N PHE A 90 -0.64 9.11 -9.85
CA PHE A 90 -1.66 9.07 -8.80
C PHE A 90 -1.13 9.54 -7.45
N THR A 91 -2.02 9.85 -6.52
CA THR A 91 -1.70 10.20 -5.12
C THR A 91 -2.13 9.06 -4.21
N ILE A 92 -1.24 8.62 -3.33
CA ILE A 92 -1.58 7.70 -2.24
C ILE A 92 -1.72 8.49 -0.94
N THR A 93 -2.86 8.37 -0.28
CA THR A 93 -3.04 8.80 1.11
C THR A 93 -2.70 7.65 2.05
N TRP A 94 -1.73 7.88 2.93
CA TRP A 94 -1.27 6.91 3.92
C TRP A 94 -1.89 7.15 5.29
N THR A 95 -2.37 6.07 5.89
CA THR A 95 -2.85 6.04 7.28
C THR A 95 -2.08 5.01 8.08
N ARG A 96 -1.46 5.46 9.18
CA ARG A 96 -0.76 4.66 10.18
C ARG A 96 -1.69 4.42 11.38
N THR A 97 -1.78 3.16 11.79
CA THR A 97 -2.50 2.73 13.00
C THR A 97 -1.51 2.03 13.94
N GLY A 98 -1.61 2.35 15.24
CA GLY A 98 -0.70 1.81 16.25
C GLY A 98 0.73 2.32 16.10
N SER A 99 1.70 1.49 16.48
CA SER A 99 3.13 1.81 16.44
C SER A 99 3.92 0.73 15.70
N PRO A 100 3.94 0.74 14.36
CA PRO A 100 4.71 -0.24 13.59
C PRO A 100 6.20 -0.16 13.93
N ALA A 101 6.86 -1.32 13.90
CA ALA A 101 8.30 -1.41 14.07
C ALA A 101 9.02 -0.67 12.93
N ALA A 102 10.22 -0.17 13.22
CA ALA A 102 11.07 0.49 12.24
C ALA A 102 11.32 -0.41 11.02
N GLY A 103 11.44 0.20 9.84
CA GLY A 103 11.79 -0.49 8.61
C GLY A 103 11.15 0.10 7.37
N GLY A 104 11.77 -0.17 6.22
CA GLY A 104 11.24 0.21 4.92
C GLY A 104 10.40 -0.90 4.32
N ALA A 105 9.18 -0.57 3.91
CA ALA A 105 8.42 -1.35 2.95
C ALA A 105 8.78 -0.91 1.53
N VAL A 106 8.86 -1.86 0.61
CA VAL A 106 9.00 -1.61 -0.83
C VAL A 106 7.64 -1.84 -1.46
N VAL A 107 7.23 -0.93 -2.35
CA VAL A 107 6.00 -1.02 -3.12
C VAL A 107 6.31 -1.02 -4.62
N TYR A 108 5.85 -2.06 -5.29
CA TYR A 108 5.76 -2.15 -6.74
C TYR A 108 4.35 -1.73 -7.15
N ALA A 109 4.26 -0.84 -8.13
CA ALA A 109 3.00 -0.41 -8.72
C ALA A 109 3.06 -0.71 -10.22
N LEU A 110 2.16 -1.56 -10.70
CA LEU A 110 1.92 -1.79 -12.12
C LEU A 110 0.73 -0.92 -12.54
N CYS A 111 1.00 0.04 -13.41
CA CYS A 111 -0.03 0.96 -13.92
C CYS A 111 -0.53 0.48 -15.27
N LEU A 112 -1.85 0.38 -15.42
CA LEU A 112 -2.51 0.03 -16.67
C LEU A 112 -3.16 1.27 -17.26
N ARG A 113 -3.13 1.37 -18.60
CA ARG A 113 -3.80 2.42 -19.36
C ARG A 113 -5.20 1.98 -19.74
#